data_AF-A0A3A8NJL9-F1
#
_entry.id   AF-A0A3A8NJL9-F1
#
_cell.length_a   1.000
_cell.length_b   1.000
_cell.length_c   1.000
_cell.angle_alpha   90.00
_cell.angle_beta   90.00
_cell.angle_gamma   90.00
#
_symmetry.space_group_name_H-M   'P 1'
#
loop_
_entity.id
_entity.type
_entity.pdbx_description
1 polymer ?
#
loop_
_entity_poly.entity_id
_entity_poly.type
_entity_poly.pdbx_seq_one_letter_code
_entity_poly.pdbx_strand_id
1 'polypeptide(L)'
;MSSPWFDVPYVFCRLRMTVSHAFRKKEPGQEKDPLFTSHSTDYVIVGTFQLQRMPFSVRPTFSNPKVSLRVSGWSLSGMSGGKGSGAWETGTRKDFTGNTTPGSVNLEIYPDEGHQTNFHTRDDDKFGIKLATHSWERSSTGFNQEARDTEEGHISFFLQQPFPAKPGEVRLKDKLPDLLLNTPFCLAVTACEPPRISGSFRLTPGLPAFRIVDDTVDQNPIPHCRVRVQCPDGVAREFVADDAGEVFIPRSGKEVYTLLEVLEDAAPVSLSRPVGWTVESMPALP
;
A
#
# COMPACT_ATOMS: atom_id res chain seq x y z
N MET A 1 -29.95 5.52 5.63
CA MET A 1 -29.77 6.91 5.12
C MET A 1 -29.14 6.87 3.72
N SER A 2 -29.33 7.87 2.85
CA SER A 2 -28.66 7.89 1.53
C SER A 2 -27.21 8.38 1.68
N SER A 3 -26.24 7.47 1.59
CA SER A 3 -24.82 7.80 1.56
C SER A 3 -24.39 8.24 0.15
N PRO A 4 -23.54 9.29 -0.01
CA PRO A 4 -22.98 9.69 -1.31
C PRO A 4 -22.24 8.55 -2.02
N TRP A 5 -21.75 7.56 -1.27
CA TRP A 5 -21.14 6.36 -1.82
C TRP A 5 -22.11 5.53 -2.69
N PHE A 6 -23.43 5.68 -2.52
CA PHE A 6 -24.46 5.08 -3.39
C PHE A 6 -24.62 5.79 -4.75
N ASP A 7 -23.89 6.86 -5.03
CA ASP A 7 -23.92 7.52 -6.34
C ASP A 7 -22.60 7.35 -7.11
N VAL A 8 -21.62 6.65 -6.51
CA VAL A 8 -20.30 6.44 -7.08
C VAL A 8 -20.29 5.12 -7.86
N PRO A 9 -20.09 5.14 -9.20
CA PRO A 9 -20.02 3.91 -10.00
C PRO A 9 -18.64 3.23 -9.95
N TYR A 10 -17.59 4.03 -9.78
CA TYR A 10 -16.20 3.58 -9.73
C TYR A 10 -15.43 4.39 -8.69
N VAL A 11 -14.47 3.74 -8.05
CA VAL A 11 -13.54 4.40 -7.13
C VAL A 11 -12.13 4.04 -7.57
N PHE A 12 -11.34 5.03 -7.91
CA PHE A 12 -9.91 4.83 -8.09
C PHE A 12 -9.23 4.85 -6.73
N CYS A 13 -8.39 3.85 -6.47
CA CYS A 13 -7.70 3.65 -5.21
C CYS A 13 -6.20 3.71 -5.45
N ARG A 14 -5.53 4.65 -4.76
CA ARG A 14 -4.08 4.58 -4.52
C ARG A 14 -3.83 4.19 -3.08
N LEU A 15 -3.14 3.08 -2.90
CA LEU A 15 -2.78 2.49 -1.61
C LEU A 15 -1.28 2.62 -1.41
N ARG A 16 -0.87 3.09 -0.23
CA ARG A 16 0.47 2.87 0.32
C ARG A 16 0.34 2.41 1.76
N MET A 17 0.92 1.25 2.06
CA MET A 17 0.90 0.66 3.40
C MET A 17 2.31 0.19 3.75
N THR A 18 2.84 0.69 4.86
CA THR A 18 4.10 0.24 5.46
C THR A 18 3.77 -0.63 6.66
N VAL A 19 4.37 -1.82 6.72
CA VAL A 19 4.21 -2.76 7.82
C VAL A 19 5.56 -2.97 8.46
N SER A 20 5.62 -2.80 9.78
CA SER A 20 6.82 -3.03 10.57
C SER A 20 6.48 -3.84 11.82
N HIS A 21 7.35 -4.76 12.17
CA HIS A 21 7.20 -5.56 13.38
C HIS A 21 8.55 -6.08 13.85
N ALA A 22 8.74 -6.13 15.16
CA ALA A 22 9.90 -6.73 15.79
C ALA A 22 9.47 -7.40 17.09
N PHE A 23 9.88 -8.65 17.27
CA PHE A 23 9.55 -9.48 18.41
C PHE A 23 10.77 -10.30 18.83
N ARG A 24 10.97 -10.40 20.14
CA ARG A 24 11.94 -11.29 20.74
C ARG A 24 11.41 -11.78 22.07
N LYS A 25 11.38 -13.11 22.26
CA LYS A 25 10.87 -13.74 23.47
C LYS A 25 11.87 -14.77 23.98
N LYS A 26 12.05 -14.80 25.29
CA LYS A 26 12.72 -15.91 25.99
C LYS A 26 11.67 -16.98 26.27
N GLU A 27 11.93 -18.22 25.84
CA GLU A 27 11.00 -19.32 26.10
C GLU A 27 11.04 -19.75 27.58
N PRO A 28 9.88 -20.11 28.17
CA PRO A 28 9.79 -20.51 29.57
C PRO A 28 10.49 -21.86 29.82
N GLY A 29 10.99 -22.06 31.03
CA GLY A 29 11.53 -23.36 31.49
C GLY A 29 13.01 -23.61 31.21
N GLN A 30 13.75 -22.70 30.57
CA GLN A 30 15.19 -22.84 30.34
C GLN A 30 16.00 -21.73 31.04
N GLU A 31 16.26 -21.89 32.34
CA GLU A 31 17.03 -20.92 33.13
C GLU A 31 18.54 -21.01 32.90
N LYS A 32 19.07 -22.23 32.71
CA LYS A 32 20.52 -22.45 32.51
C LYS A 32 20.97 -22.12 31.08
N ASP A 33 20.18 -22.52 30.08
CA ASP A 33 20.43 -22.30 28.65
C ASP A 33 19.23 -21.61 27.98
N PRO A 34 19.12 -20.28 28.07
CA PRO A 34 17.93 -19.58 27.61
C PRO A 34 17.75 -19.70 26.09
N LEU A 35 16.63 -20.28 25.66
CA LEU A 35 16.16 -20.23 24.28
C LEU A 35 15.45 -18.91 24.00
N PHE A 36 15.83 -18.26 22.91
CA PHE A 36 15.20 -17.07 22.39
C PHE A 36 14.63 -17.32 21.01
N THR A 37 13.36 -16.96 20.83
CA THR A 37 12.71 -16.86 19.53
C THR A 37 12.66 -15.39 19.13
N SER A 38 13.00 -15.09 17.88
CA SER A 38 12.91 -13.72 17.35
C SER A 38 12.33 -13.69 15.96
N HIS A 39 11.61 -12.62 15.66
CA HIS A 39 11.14 -12.31 14.33
C HIS A 39 11.11 -10.79 14.13
N SER A 40 11.45 -10.33 12.94
CA SER A 40 11.38 -8.93 12.55
C SER A 40 11.02 -8.82 11.08
N THR A 41 10.26 -7.82 10.70
CA THR A 41 9.93 -7.55 9.31
C THR A 41 9.71 -6.06 9.09
N ASP A 42 10.06 -5.60 7.90
CA ASP A 42 9.79 -4.25 7.42
C ASP A 42 9.55 -4.32 5.91
N TYR A 43 8.36 -3.90 5.47
CA TYR A 43 7.99 -3.90 4.07
C TYR A 43 6.92 -2.87 3.74
N VAL A 44 6.85 -2.55 2.45
CA VAL A 44 5.90 -1.60 1.87
C VAL A 44 5.07 -2.30 0.80
N ILE A 45 3.77 -2.09 0.85
CA ILE A 45 2.78 -2.50 -0.16
C ILE A 45 2.24 -1.22 -0.82
N VAL A 46 2.30 -1.18 -2.15
CA VAL A 46 1.78 -0.07 -2.95
C VAL A 46 0.84 -0.64 -4.02
N GLY A 47 -0.29 0.02 -4.22
CA GLY A 47 -1.26 -0.37 -5.23
C GLY A 47 -1.92 0.83 -5.88
N THR A 48 -2.24 0.72 -7.16
CA THR A 48 -2.98 1.73 -7.92
C THR A 48 -3.96 1.00 -8.84
N PHE A 49 -5.25 1.09 -8.55
CA PHE A 49 -6.27 0.31 -9.25
C PHE A 49 -7.66 0.96 -9.16
N GLN A 50 -8.52 0.64 -10.12
CA GLN A 50 -9.92 1.04 -10.11
C GLN A 50 -10.78 -0.06 -9.50
N LEU A 51 -11.68 0.30 -8.59
CA LEU A 51 -12.72 -0.57 -8.04
C LEU A 51 -14.05 -0.22 -8.71
N GLN A 52 -14.77 -1.23 -9.16
CA GLN A 52 -16.10 -1.08 -9.75
C GLN A 52 -17.17 -1.38 -8.71
N ARG A 53 -18.23 -0.58 -8.68
CA ARG A 53 -19.36 -0.85 -7.80
C ARG A 53 -20.04 -2.16 -8.17
N MET A 54 -20.25 -2.99 -7.17
CA MET A 54 -21.00 -4.24 -7.31
C MET A 54 -22.49 -3.94 -7.50
N PRO A 55 -23.13 -4.48 -8.55
CA PRO A 55 -24.56 -4.32 -8.75
C PRO A 55 -25.33 -5.06 -7.65
N PHE A 56 -26.49 -4.52 -7.29
CA PHE A 56 -27.43 -5.13 -6.32
C PHE A 56 -26.92 -5.31 -4.88
N SER A 57 -25.79 -4.69 -4.50
CA SER A 57 -25.39 -4.68 -3.10
C SER A 57 -26.30 -3.75 -2.28
N VAL A 58 -26.73 -4.23 -1.11
CA VAL A 58 -27.52 -3.46 -0.14
C VAL A 58 -26.73 -2.30 0.49
N ARG A 59 -25.41 -2.30 0.33
CA ARG A 59 -24.49 -1.27 0.82
C ARG A 59 -23.46 -0.92 -0.26
N PRO A 60 -22.80 0.25 -0.19
CA PRO A 60 -21.76 0.59 -1.14
C PRO A 60 -20.63 -0.44 -1.07
N THR A 61 -20.48 -1.21 -2.13
CA THR A 61 -19.50 -2.30 -2.26
C THR A 61 -18.81 -2.14 -3.60
N PHE A 62 -17.48 -2.11 -3.59
CA PHE A 62 -16.66 -1.98 -4.78
C PHE A 62 -15.66 -3.12 -4.85
N SER A 63 -15.42 -3.64 -6.04
CA SER A 63 -14.54 -4.78 -6.26
C SER A 63 -13.68 -4.59 -7.50
N ASN A 64 -12.49 -5.17 -7.48
CA ASN A 64 -11.71 -5.45 -8.67
C ASN A 64 -11.08 -6.85 -8.53
N PRO A 65 -11.43 -7.81 -9.41
CA PRO A 65 -10.94 -9.18 -9.31
C PRO A 65 -9.49 -9.38 -9.80
N LYS A 66 -8.86 -8.34 -10.35
CA LYS A 66 -7.56 -8.43 -11.04
C LYS A 66 -6.66 -7.24 -10.70
N VAL A 67 -6.28 -7.14 -9.44
CA VAL A 67 -5.33 -6.17 -8.90
C VAL A 67 -3.97 -6.83 -8.69
N SER A 68 -2.90 -6.15 -9.11
CA SER A 68 -1.52 -6.47 -8.70
C SER A 68 -1.00 -5.39 -7.77
N LEU A 69 -0.26 -5.79 -6.75
CA LEU A 69 0.34 -4.89 -5.78
C LEU A 69 1.86 -4.92 -5.96
N ARG A 70 2.50 -3.76 -5.86
CA ARG A 70 3.96 -3.67 -5.78
C ARG A 70 4.36 -3.82 -4.32
N VAL A 71 5.30 -4.71 -4.05
CA VAL A 71 5.77 -4.99 -2.70
C VAL A 71 7.29 -4.98 -2.66
N SER A 72 7.85 -4.43 -1.59
CA SER A 72 9.28 -4.48 -1.33
C SER A 72 9.55 -4.49 0.17
N GLY A 73 10.49 -5.33 0.60
CA GLY A 73 10.93 -5.36 1.99
C GLY A 73 11.67 -6.64 2.34
N TRP A 74 11.71 -6.92 3.64
CA TRP A 74 12.40 -8.07 4.18
C TRP A 74 11.70 -8.63 5.43
N SER A 75 11.99 -9.88 5.72
CA SER A 75 11.65 -10.54 6.99
C SER A 75 12.83 -11.34 7.50
N LEU A 76 12.93 -11.45 8.81
CA LEU A 76 13.93 -12.16 9.55
C LEU A 76 13.21 -12.96 10.62
N SER A 77 13.50 -14.24 10.74
CA SER A 77 12.98 -15.10 11.80
C SER A 77 14.06 -16.07 12.23
N GLY A 78 14.03 -16.51 13.48
CA GLY A 78 15.03 -17.44 13.97
C GLY A 78 14.92 -17.73 15.45
N MET A 79 15.79 -18.63 15.89
CA MET A 79 15.96 -19.02 17.27
C MET A 79 17.43 -19.05 17.64
N SER A 80 17.74 -18.74 18.90
CA SER A 80 19.10 -18.84 19.44
C SER A 80 19.07 -19.38 20.86
N GLY A 81 20.10 -20.12 21.25
CA GLY A 81 20.15 -20.72 22.58
C GLY A 81 21.56 -21.12 22.99
N GLY A 82 21.68 -21.56 24.25
CA GLY A 82 22.94 -21.99 24.86
C GLY A 82 23.87 -20.85 25.27
N LYS A 83 25.02 -21.22 25.85
CA LYS A 83 26.09 -20.31 26.27
C LYS A 83 27.46 -20.90 25.98
N GLY A 84 28.46 -20.02 25.79
CA GLY A 84 29.85 -20.42 25.60
C GLY A 84 30.00 -21.35 24.40
N SER A 85 30.59 -22.54 24.62
CA SER A 85 30.80 -23.55 23.59
C SER A 85 29.52 -24.26 23.13
N GLY A 86 28.39 -24.11 23.82
CA GLY A 86 27.10 -24.66 23.43
C GLY A 86 26.16 -23.65 22.77
N ALA A 87 26.65 -22.47 22.41
CA ALA A 87 25.83 -21.45 21.75
C ALA A 87 25.47 -21.87 20.33
N TRP A 88 24.22 -21.67 19.93
CA TRP A 88 23.72 -21.96 18.60
C TRP A 88 22.68 -20.93 18.15
N GLU A 89 22.53 -20.82 16.84
CA GLU A 89 21.58 -19.95 16.18
C GLU A 89 21.07 -20.61 14.91
N THR A 90 19.76 -20.58 14.69
CA THR A 90 19.14 -20.87 13.41
C THR A 90 18.29 -19.69 12.98
N GLY A 91 18.26 -19.41 11.69
CA GLY A 91 17.43 -18.33 11.19
C GLY A 91 17.19 -18.39 9.70
N THR A 92 16.24 -17.57 9.29
CA THR A 92 15.84 -17.37 7.91
C THR A 92 15.61 -15.90 7.68
N ARG A 93 16.27 -15.36 6.64
CA ARG A 93 16.01 -14.05 6.08
C ARG A 93 15.33 -14.23 4.73
N LYS A 94 14.23 -13.52 4.51
CA LYS A 94 13.56 -13.45 3.22
C LYS A 94 13.56 -12.01 2.74
N ASP A 95 14.14 -11.77 1.57
CA ASP A 95 14.10 -10.49 0.87
C ASP A 95 13.15 -10.60 -0.33
N PHE A 96 12.32 -9.58 -0.57
CA PHE A 96 11.35 -9.61 -1.65
C PHE A 96 11.16 -8.23 -2.25
N THR A 97 11.02 -8.21 -3.57
CA THR A 97 10.75 -7.01 -4.35
C THR A 97 10.08 -7.39 -5.67
N GLY A 98 9.02 -6.69 -6.04
CA GLY A 98 8.35 -6.92 -7.32
C GLY A 98 6.85 -6.66 -7.25
N ASN A 99 6.14 -7.22 -8.22
CA ASN A 99 4.68 -7.18 -8.28
C ASN A 99 4.13 -8.55 -7.91
N THR A 100 3.03 -8.56 -7.17
CA THR A 100 2.29 -9.79 -6.86
C THR A 100 1.59 -10.33 -8.10
N THR A 101 1.28 -11.64 -8.10
CA THR A 101 0.29 -12.19 -9.02
C THR A 101 -1.06 -11.48 -8.83
N PRO A 102 -1.89 -11.35 -9.89
CA PRO A 102 -3.17 -10.68 -9.77
C PRO A 102 -4.12 -11.40 -8.80
N GLY A 103 -4.83 -10.63 -7.98
CA GLY A 103 -5.87 -11.12 -7.09
C GLY A 103 -7.02 -10.12 -6.93
N SER A 104 -8.00 -10.47 -6.11
CA SER A 104 -9.20 -9.66 -5.94
C SER A 104 -9.09 -8.71 -4.74
N VAL A 105 -9.59 -7.49 -4.88
CA VAL A 105 -9.68 -6.49 -3.81
C VAL A 105 -11.12 -6.04 -3.68
N ASN A 106 -11.63 -5.95 -2.45
CA ASN A 106 -12.94 -5.42 -2.14
C ASN A 106 -12.87 -4.26 -1.14
N LEU A 107 -13.79 -3.32 -1.32
CA LEU A 107 -14.08 -2.21 -0.43
C LEU A 107 -15.57 -2.25 -0.10
N GLU A 108 -15.91 -2.47 1.16
CA GLU A 108 -17.28 -2.45 1.67
C GLU A 108 -17.44 -1.34 2.69
N ILE A 109 -18.45 -0.49 2.51
CA ILE A 109 -18.71 0.65 3.38
C ILE A 109 -20.05 0.41 4.08
N TYR A 110 -20.10 0.70 5.38
CA TYR A 110 -21.25 0.57 6.26
C TYR A 110 -21.68 1.98 6.70
N PRO A 111 -22.48 2.71 5.89
CA PRO A 111 -22.79 4.11 6.17
C PRO A 111 -23.56 4.31 7.48
N ASP A 112 -24.43 3.36 7.81
CA ASP A 112 -25.26 3.40 9.02
C ASP A 112 -24.44 3.04 10.29
N GLU A 113 -23.21 2.54 10.14
CA GLU A 113 -22.27 2.21 11.22
C GLU A 113 -21.10 3.21 11.26
N GLY A 114 -21.40 4.50 11.14
CA GLY A 114 -20.36 5.54 11.19
C GLY A 114 -19.35 5.46 10.03
N HIS A 115 -19.78 4.94 8.87
CA HIS A 115 -18.92 4.68 7.71
C HIS A 115 -17.79 3.68 8.00
N GLN A 116 -18.00 2.74 8.93
CA GLN A 116 -17.10 1.60 9.09
C GLN A 116 -16.87 0.96 7.73
N THR A 117 -15.60 0.70 7.41
CA THR A 117 -15.21 0.25 6.08
C THR A 117 -14.28 -0.94 6.19
N ASN A 118 -14.60 -1.98 5.43
CA ASN A 118 -13.77 -3.16 5.29
C ASN A 118 -13.03 -3.05 3.96
N PHE A 119 -11.71 -3.06 3.99
CA PHE A 119 -10.88 -3.17 2.80
C PHE A 119 -10.04 -4.43 2.87
N HIS A 120 -10.15 -5.29 1.88
CA HIS A 120 -9.48 -6.59 1.93
C HIS A 120 -9.10 -7.13 0.56
N THR A 121 -8.02 -7.89 0.53
CA THR A 121 -7.72 -8.82 -0.54
C THR A 121 -8.57 -10.08 -0.33
N ARG A 122 -9.22 -10.57 -1.39
CA ARG A 122 -9.94 -11.85 -1.36
C ARG A 122 -9.00 -12.95 -1.88
N ASP A 123 -9.12 -14.13 -1.29
CA ASP A 123 -8.43 -15.38 -1.65
C ASP A 123 -6.96 -15.42 -1.20
N ASP A 124 -6.67 -16.26 -0.21
CA ASP A 124 -5.34 -16.38 0.43
C ASP A 124 -4.25 -16.91 -0.52
N ASP A 125 -4.65 -17.63 -1.57
CA ASP A 125 -3.81 -18.24 -2.59
C ASP A 125 -3.58 -17.34 -3.83
N LYS A 126 -4.03 -16.07 -3.76
CA LYS A 126 -3.67 -15.01 -4.72
C LYS A 126 -2.60 -14.08 -4.14
N PHE A 127 -2.22 -13.06 -4.91
CA PHE A 127 -1.18 -12.10 -4.52
C PHE A 127 0.18 -12.74 -4.17
N GLY A 128 0.55 -13.78 -4.92
CA GLY A 128 1.82 -14.49 -4.78
C GLY A 128 3.02 -13.61 -5.20
N ILE A 129 4.13 -13.72 -4.47
CA ILE A 129 5.39 -13.02 -4.73
C ILE A 129 6.57 -13.96 -4.48
N LYS A 130 7.63 -13.83 -5.27
CA LYS A 130 8.86 -14.58 -5.05
C LYS A 130 9.65 -14.00 -3.88
N LEU A 131 10.16 -14.88 -3.03
CA LEU A 131 10.98 -14.57 -1.88
C LEU A 131 12.38 -15.13 -2.11
N ALA A 132 13.40 -14.28 -2.04
CA ALA A 132 14.78 -14.74 -1.96
C ALA A 132 15.05 -15.14 -0.50
N THR A 133 15.17 -16.44 -0.26
CA THR A 133 15.33 -17.00 1.09
C THR A 133 16.78 -17.34 1.34
N HIS A 134 17.30 -16.89 2.48
CA HIS A 134 18.60 -17.26 3.01
C HIS A 134 18.41 -17.84 4.43
N SER A 135 18.73 -19.12 4.59
CA SER A 135 18.62 -19.82 5.87
C SER A 135 19.99 -20.24 6.39
N TRP A 136 20.16 -20.20 7.71
CA TRP A 136 21.39 -20.63 8.38
C TRP A 136 21.13 -21.45 9.63
N GLU A 137 22.12 -22.25 9.97
CA GLU A 137 22.29 -22.88 11.26
C GLU A 137 23.77 -22.78 11.64
N ARG A 138 24.05 -22.22 12.82
CA ARG A 138 25.39 -21.91 13.31
C ARG A 138 25.54 -22.39 14.74
N SER A 139 26.71 -22.88 15.08
CA SER A 139 27.08 -23.24 16.46
C SER A 139 28.51 -22.82 16.78
N SER A 140 28.76 -22.55 18.05
CA SER A 140 30.10 -22.24 18.56
C SER A 140 31.08 -23.42 18.50
N THR A 141 30.61 -24.65 18.26
CA THR A 141 31.45 -25.84 18.07
C THR A 141 31.94 -26.02 16.63
N GLY A 142 31.61 -25.09 15.73
CA GLY A 142 32.10 -25.06 14.35
C GLY A 142 31.16 -25.68 13.31
N PHE A 143 29.97 -26.16 13.71
CA PHE A 143 28.92 -26.49 12.76
C PHE A 143 28.33 -25.20 12.18
N ASN A 144 28.40 -25.06 10.86
CA ASN A 144 27.82 -23.95 10.10
C ASN A 144 27.22 -24.50 8.80
N GLN A 145 25.91 -24.30 8.62
CA GLN A 145 25.19 -24.65 7.41
C GLN A 145 24.45 -23.41 6.91
N GLU A 146 24.50 -23.18 5.61
CA GLU A 146 23.75 -22.10 4.95
C GLU A 146 23.09 -22.65 3.69
N ALA A 147 21.89 -22.14 3.40
CA ALA A 147 21.12 -22.47 2.21
C ALA A 147 20.53 -21.20 1.61
N ARG A 148 20.48 -21.16 0.28
CA ARG A 148 19.79 -20.11 -0.47
C ARG A 148 18.78 -20.75 -1.39
N ASP A 149 17.55 -20.27 -1.33
CA ASP A 149 16.45 -20.78 -2.12
C ASP A 149 15.54 -19.65 -2.60
N THR A 150 14.61 -19.97 -3.48
CA THR A 150 13.51 -19.09 -3.88
C THR A 150 12.20 -19.75 -3.51
N GLU A 151 11.44 -19.11 -2.62
CA GLU A 151 10.11 -19.55 -2.20
C GLU A 151 9.02 -18.66 -2.82
N GLU A 152 7.79 -19.14 -2.80
CA GLU A 152 6.61 -18.32 -3.05
C GLU A 152 5.96 -17.93 -1.71
N GLY A 153 5.63 -16.66 -1.57
CA GLY A 153 4.86 -16.12 -0.44
C GLY A 153 3.60 -15.45 -0.94
N HIS A 154 2.58 -15.37 -0.07
CA HIS A 154 1.32 -14.71 -0.36
C HIS A 154 1.13 -13.50 0.54
N ILE A 155 0.53 -12.44 0.00
CA ILE A 155 0.21 -11.24 0.76
C ILE A 155 -1.30 -11.05 0.71
N SER A 156 -1.95 -11.33 1.83
CA SER A 156 -3.36 -11.02 2.02
C SER A 156 -3.54 -10.15 3.27
N PHE A 157 -4.48 -9.22 3.19
CA PHE A 157 -4.81 -8.36 4.31
C PHE A 157 -6.31 -8.07 4.36
N PHE A 158 -6.81 -7.89 5.57
CA PHE A 158 -8.11 -7.32 5.88
C PHE A 158 -7.88 -6.19 6.87
N LEU A 159 -8.40 -5.01 6.57
CA LEU A 159 -8.39 -3.88 7.48
C LEU A 159 -9.80 -3.34 7.66
N GLN A 160 -10.07 -2.92 8.89
CA GLN A 160 -11.30 -2.26 9.26
C GLN A 160 -11.04 -0.90 9.90
N GLN A 161 -11.61 0.16 9.32
CA GLN A 161 -11.68 1.47 9.96
C GLN A 161 -12.75 2.35 9.32
N PRO A 162 -13.21 3.42 9.99
CA PRO A 162 -14.11 4.39 9.38
C PRO A 162 -13.44 5.12 8.21
N PHE A 163 -14.13 5.21 7.07
CA PHE A 163 -13.75 6.06 5.93
C PHE A 163 -14.61 7.33 5.92
N PRO A 164 -14.22 8.39 5.19
CA PRO A 164 -15.02 9.61 5.08
C PRO A 164 -16.39 9.37 4.42
N ALA A 165 -17.32 10.29 4.64
CA ALA A 165 -18.68 10.20 4.09
C ALA A 165 -18.76 10.29 2.56
N LYS A 166 -17.65 10.68 1.91
CA LYS A 166 -17.47 10.75 0.45
C LYS A 166 -16.09 10.19 0.10
N PRO A 167 -15.85 9.75 -1.15
CA PRO A 167 -14.50 9.40 -1.60
C PRO A 167 -13.51 10.52 -1.28
N GLY A 168 -12.37 10.16 -0.69
CA GLY A 168 -11.30 11.07 -0.35
C GLY A 168 -10.09 10.33 0.22
N GLU A 169 -9.22 11.09 0.86
CA GLU A 169 -8.05 10.54 1.54
C GLU A 169 -8.42 9.87 2.87
N VAL A 170 -7.77 8.75 3.16
CA VAL A 170 -7.91 8.02 4.42
C VAL A 170 -6.53 7.65 4.94
N ARG A 171 -6.16 8.20 6.09
CA ARG A 171 -4.95 7.76 6.79
C ARG A 171 -5.25 6.51 7.63
N LEU A 172 -4.34 5.55 7.61
CA LEU A 172 -4.43 4.39 8.48
C LEU A 172 -4.19 4.81 9.94
N LYS A 173 -5.07 4.37 10.84
CA LYS A 173 -4.88 4.57 12.29
C LYS A 173 -3.71 3.73 12.78
N ASP A 174 -2.94 4.26 13.73
CA ASP A 174 -1.77 3.59 14.33
C ASP A 174 -2.10 2.24 14.98
N LYS A 175 -3.36 2.04 15.39
CA LYS A 175 -3.89 0.77 15.91
C LYS A 175 -5.26 0.52 15.28
N LEU A 176 -5.27 -0.33 14.27
CA LEU A 176 -6.51 -0.79 13.66
C LEU A 176 -7.18 -1.81 14.60
N PRO A 177 -8.48 -1.64 14.89
CA PRO A 177 -9.21 -2.54 15.79
C PRO A 177 -9.28 -3.96 15.22
N ASP A 178 -9.52 -4.07 13.92
CA ASP A 178 -9.56 -5.35 13.21
C ASP A 178 -8.60 -5.28 12.02
N LEU A 179 -7.50 -6.02 12.18
CA LEU A 179 -6.44 -6.17 11.20
C LEU A 179 -6.07 -7.64 11.12
N LEU A 180 -6.26 -8.23 9.95
CA LEU A 180 -5.70 -9.54 9.63
C LEU A 180 -4.66 -9.34 8.55
N LEU A 181 -3.46 -9.82 8.80
CA LEU A 181 -2.39 -9.89 7.82
C LEU A 181 -2.02 -11.36 7.67
N ASN A 182 -2.32 -11.93 6.51
CA ASN A 182 -1.72 -13.19 6.09
C ASN A 182 -0.50 -12.85 5.26
N THR A 183 0.65 -12.84 5.90
CA THR A 183 1.91 -12.56 5.22
C THR A 183 2.90 -13.68 5.49
N PRO A 184 3.85 -13.93 4.58
CA PRO A 184 4.90 -14.94 4.77
C PRO A 184 5.89 -14.55 5.88
N PHE A 185 5.67 -13.40 6.54
CA PHE A 185 6.68 -12.63 7.26
C PHE A 185 6.48 -12.66 8.78
N CYS A 186 5.25 -12.95 9.23
CA CYS A 186 4.89 -13.15 10.64
C CYS A 186 4.02 -14.42 10.75
N LEU A 187 4.68 -15.59 10.77
CA LEU A 187 4.00 -16.88 10.89
C LEU A 187 3.40 -17.02 12.29
N ALA A 188 2.12 -16.68 12.43
CA ALA A 188 1.17 -17.26 13.39
C ALA A 188 1.69 -17.56 14.82
N VAL A 189 2.59 -16.73 15.38
CA VAL A 189 2.89 -16.82 16.81
C VAL A 189 1.75 -16.06 17.48
N THR A 190 0.79 -16.79 18.02
CA THR A 190 -0.29 -16.24 18.87
C THR A 190 0.23 -15.42 20.06
N ALA A 191 1.55 -15.46 20.31
CA ALA A 191 2.25 -14.68 21.33
C ALA A 191 2.91 -13.39 20.82
N CYS A 192 2.85 -13.06 19.52
CA CYS A 192 3.36 -11.79 19.00
C CYS A 192 2.34 -10.66 19.21
N GLU A 193 2.82 -9.46 19.52
CA GLU A 193 1.99 -8.25 19.40
C GLU A 193 1.60 -8.02 17.92
N PRO A 194 0.47 -7.36 17.63
CA PRO A 194 0.12 -7.00 16.26
C PRO A 194 1.22 -6.16 15.59
N PRO A 195 1.46 -6.34 14.29
CA PRO A 195 2.39 -5.49 13.54
C PRO A 195 1.92 -4.04 13.51
N ARG A 196 2.86 -3.10 13.47
CA ARG A 196 2.56 -1.68 13.27
C ARG A 196 2.33 -1.44 11.79
N ILE A 197 1.17 -0.89 11.47
CA ILE A 197 0.83 -0.47 10.12
C ILE A 197 0.67 1.04 10.08
N SER A 198 1.24 1.64 9.05
CA SER A 198 1.03 3.04 8.71
C SER A 198 0.80 3.18 7.21
N GLY A 199 0.17 4.27 6.78
CA GLY A 199 -0.08 4.48 5.37
C GLY A 199 -1.34 5.29 5.10
N SER A 200 -1.72 5.30 3.83
CA SER A 200 -2.93 5.98 3.39
C SER A 200 -3.57 5.31 2.17
N PHE A 201 -4.87 5.56 2.08
CA PHE A 201 -5.70 5.34 0.91
C PHE A 201 -6.02 6.70 0.31
N ARG A 202 -6.03 6.76 -1.00
CA ARG A 202 -6.65 7.85 -1.72
C ARG A 202 -7.74 7.29 -2.62
N LEU A 203 -8.97 7.68 -2.34
CA LEU A 203 -10.16 7.19 -3.02
C LEU A 203 -10.77 8.34 -3.81
N THR A 204 -10.71 8.27 -5.13
CA THR A 204 -11.24 9.33 -6.00
C THR A 204 -12.35 8.77 -6.88
N PRO A 205 -13.42 9.54 -7.17
CA PRO A 205 -14.50 9.07 -8.04
C PRO A 205 -14.07 8.80 -9.49
N GLY A 206 -12.88 9.25 -9.89
CA GLY A 206 -12.31 9.05 -11.23
C GLY A 206 -10.79 8.89 -11.18
N LEU A 207 -10.22 8.55 -12.33
CA LEU A 207 -8.76 8.50 -12.52
C LEU A 207 -8.23 9.94 -12.67
N PRO A 208 -7.21 10.36 -11.89
CA PRO A 208 -6.56 11.64 -12.14
C PRO A 208 -5.90 11.62 -13.53
N ALA A 209 -5.95 12.75 -14.23
CA ALA A 209 -5.36 12.87 -15.55
C ALA A 209 -3.83 12.78 -15.49
N PHE A 210 -3.26 13.43 -14.48
CA PHE A 210 -1.84 13.39 -14.11
C PHE A 210 -1.69 13.93 -12.68
N ARG A 211 -0.52 13.71 -12.10
CA ARG A 211 -0.11 14.27 -10.81
C ARG A 211 1.09 15.19 -11.03
N ILE A 212 1.06 16.35 -10.39
CA ILE A 212 2.14 17.34 -10.39
C ILE A 212 2.90 17.21 -9.08
N VAL A 213 4.20 17.02 -9.24
CA VAL A 213 5.15 16.88 -8.14
C VAL A 213 6.34 17.80 -8.38
N ASP A 214 7.04 18.14 -7.29
CA ASP A 214 8.32 18.82 -7.37
C ASP A 214 9.39 17.93 -8.05
N ASP A 215 10.52 18.54 -8.38
CA ASP A 215 11.66 17.86 -9.01
C ASP A 215 12.58 17.17 -7.99
N THR A 216 12.14 17.05 -6.73
CA THR A 216 12.93 16.37 -5.70
C THR A 216 12.89 14.87 -5.88
N VAL A 217 13.85 14.19 -5.23
CA VAL A 217 13.89 12.71 -5.20
C VAL A 217 12.62 12.12 -4.61
N ASP A 218 12.01 12.84 -3.65
CA ASP A 218 10.80 12.41 -2.95
C ASP A 218 9.52 12.70 -3.73
N GLN A 219 9.59 13.50 -4.81
CA GLN A 219 8.47 13.87 -5.67
C GLN A 219 7.27 14.34 -4.84
N ASN A 220 7.47 15.39 -4.04
CA ASN A 220 6.43 15.91 -3.17
C ASN A 220 5.32 16.54 -4.03
N PRO A 221 4.04 16.31 -3.71
CA PRO A 221 2.92 16.87 -4.48
C PRO A 221 2.92 18.40 -4.40
N ILE A 222 2.57 19.05 -5.53
CA ILE A 222 2.37 20.51 -5.58
C ILE A 222 0.86 20.80 -5.52
N PRO A 223 0.29 21.11 -4.35
CA PRO A 223 -1.14 21.31 -4.20
C PRO A 223 -1.60 22.62 -4.83
N HIS A 224 -2.86 22.67 -5.27
CA HIS A 224 -3.54 23.89 -5.73
C HIS A 224 -2.88 24.63 -6.90
N CYS A 225 -1.89 24.04 -7.58
CA CYS A 225 -1.36 24.61 -8.81
C CYS A 225 -2.46 24.62 -9.87
N ARG A 226 -2.57 25.73 -10.61
CA ARG A 226 -3.43 25.79 -11.78
C ARG A 226 -2.68 25.19 -12.96
N VAL A 227 -3.39 24.47 -13.81
CA VAL A 227 -2.82 23.90 -15.02
C VAL A 227 -3.68 24.31 -16.20
N ARG A 228 -3.03 24.72 -17.28
CA ARG A 228 -3.68 25.04 -18.52
C ARG A 228 -3.50 23.87 -19.48
N VAL A 229 -4.61 23.34 -19.96
CA VAL A 229 -4.63 22.15 -20.82
C VAL A 229 -5.42 22.47 -22.08
N GLN A 230 -4.85 22.14 -23.23
CA GLN A 230 -5.57 22.14 -24.49
C GLN A 230 -6.48 20.92 -24.56
N CYS A 231 -7.79 21.16 -24.64
CA CYS A 231 -8.79 20.13 -24.82
C CYS A 231 -8.85 19.65 -26.28
N PRO A 232 -9.52 18.52 -26.55
CA PRO A 232 -9.61 17.92 -27.88
C PRO A 232 -10.28 18.80 -28.94
N ASP A 233 -11.10 19.76 -28.48
CA ASP A 233 -11.74 20.78 -29.32
C ASP A 233 -10.79 21.95 -29.68
N GLY A 234 -9.50 21.85 -29.30
CA GLY A 234 -8.48 22.87 -29.51
C GLY A 234 -8.52 24.02 -28.50
N VAL A 235 -9.52 24.04 -27.59
CA VAL A 235 -9.70 25.12 -26.61
C VAL A 235 -8.85 24.86 -25.38
N ALA A 236 -8.08 25.87 -24.95
CA ALA A 236 -7.36 25.81 -23.70
C ALA A 236 -8.30 26.05 -22.51
N ARG A 237 -8.28 25.15 -21.52
CA ARG A 237 -9.04 25.25 -20.28
C ARG A 237 -8.11 25.18 -19.08
N GLU A 238 -8.48 25.84 -18.00
CA GLU A 238 -7.76 25.78 -16.72
C GLU A 238 -8.39 24.75 -15.78
N PHE A 239 -7.54 23.99 -15.10
CA PHE A 239 -7.89 23.06 -14.04
C PHE A 239 -7.01 23.36 -12.83
N VAL A 240 -7.44 22.91 -11.65
CA VAL A 240 -6.70 23.13 -10.40
C VAL A 240 -6.35 21.77 -9.82
N ALA A 241 -5.09 21.60 -9.41
CA ALA A 241 -4.66 20.43 -8.68
C ALA A 241 -5.26 20.43 -7.26
N ASP A 242 -5.60 19.26 -6.75
CA ASP A 242 -6.04 19.12 -5.37
C ASP A 242 -4.86 19.08 -4.38
N ASP A 243 -5.15 18.76 -3.11
CA ASP A 243 -4.16 18.69 -2.02
C ASP A 243 -3.00 17.70 -2.25
N ALA A 244 -3.13 16.75 -3.19
CA ALA A 244 -2.02 15.84 -3.54
C ALA A 244 -1.46 16.07 -4.94
N GLY A 245 -1.67 17.25 -5.49
CA GLY A 245 -1.16 17.62 -6.80
C GLY A 245 -1.85 16.89 -7.94
N GLU A 246 -3.01 16.25 -7.72
CA GLU A 246 -3.73 15.53 -8.76
C GLU A 246 -4.68 16.46 -9.52
N VAL A 247 -4.66 16.34 -10.84
CA VAL A 247 -5.52 17.12 -11.73
C VAL A 247 -6.57 16.20 -12.34
N PHE A 248 -7.85 16.55 -12.16
CA PHE A 248 -8.97 15.85 -12.78
C PHE A 248 -9.47 16.61 -14.00
N ILE A 249 -9.38 15.96 -15.15
CA ILE A 249 -9.88 16.49 -16.41
C ILE A 249 -11.05 15.61 -16.83
N PRO A 250 -12.26 16.16 -17.04
CA PRO A 250 -13.37 15.41 -17.60
C PRO A 250 -12.98 14.85 -18.97
N ARG A 251 -13.00 13.52 -19.15
CA ARG A 251 -12.68 12.84 -20.41
C ARG A 251 -13.92 12.15 -20.96
N SER A 252 -14.19 12.27 -22.26
CA SER A 252 -15.27 11.53 -22.94
C SER A 252 -14.80 10.26 -23.66
N GLY A 253 -13.50 9.95 -23.65
CA GLY A 253 -12.96 8.76 -24.30
C GLY A 253 -11.44 8.79 -24.47
N LYS A 254 -10.96 8.27 -25.61
CA LYS A 254 -9.54 8.23 -25.99
C LYS A 254 -9.05 9.53 -26.62
N GLU A 255 -9.40 10.65 -26.00
CA GLU A 255 -9.09 11.96 -26.55
C GLU A 255 -7.71 12.43 -26.07
N VAL A 256 -7.02 13.22 -26.89
CA VAL A 256 -5.70 13.76 -26.56
C VAL A 256 -5.88 15.12 -25.90
N TYR A 257 -5.30 15.25 -24.72
CA TYR A 257 -5.21 16.51 -23.98
C TYR A 257 -3.74 16.91 -23.90
N THR A 258 -3.41 18.14 -24.26
CA THR A 258 -2.03 18.64 -24.22
C THR A 258 -1.87 19.57 -23.03
N LEU A 259 -1.00 19.20 -22.07
CA LEU A 259 -0.62 20.12 -21.00
C LEU A 259 0.17 21.28 -21.61
N LEU A 260 -0.34 22.49 -21.46
CA LEU A 260 0.28 23.71 -21.99
C LEU A 260 1.16 24.39 -20.95
N GLU A 261 0.66 24.51 -19.72
CA GLU A 261 1.30 25.31 -18.67
C GLU A 261 0.90 24.80 -17.27
N VAL A 262 1.82 24.94 -16.32
CA VAL A 262 1.58 24.76 -14.88
C VAL A 262 1.89 26.10 -14.22
N LEU A 263 0.90 26.66 -13.53
CA LEU A 263 0.93 27.94 -12.84
C LEU A 263 0.88 27.67 -11.32
N GLU A 264 1.98 27.95 -10.61
CA GLU A 264 1.98 27.95 -9.14
C GLU A 264 1.37 29.26 -8.63
N ASP A 265 0.16 29.17 -8.12
CA ASP A 265 -0.74 30.32 -8.04
C ASP A 265 -0.85 30.97 -6.65
N ALA A 266 0.12 30.74 -5.76
CA ALA A 266 0.21 31.46 -4.50
C ALA A 266 0.92 32.83 -4.61
N ALA A 267 1.37 33.24 -5.80
CA ALA A 267 1.96 34.56 -6.04
C ALA A 267 1.20 35.29 -7.17
N PRO A 268 0.99 36.63 -7.05
CA PRO A 268 0.39 37.41 -8.13
C PRO A 268 1.17 37.21 -9.45
N VAL A 269 0.44 37.18 -10.56
CA VAL A 269 0.86 36.87 -11.95
C VAL A 269 2.14 37.62 -12.42
N SER A 270 2.58 38.65 -11.71
CA SER A 270 3.86 39.32 -11.94
C SER A 270 5.09 38.57 -11.42
N LEU A 271 4.95 37.41 -10.75
CA LEU A 271 6.04 36.67 -10.09
C LEU A 271 6.10 35.17 -10.43
N SER A 272 5.23 34.64 -11.27
CA SER A 272 5.27 33.23 -11.68
C SER A 272 6.53 32.97 -12.53
N ARG A 273 7.60 32.50 -11.88
CA ARG A 273 8.77 31.95 -12.56
C ARG A 273 8.45 30.51 -12.98
N PRO A 274 8.89 30.05 -14.17
CA PRO A 274 8.85 28.64 -14.52
C PRO A 274 9.76 27.88 -13.54
N VAL A 275 9.18 27.15 -12.61
CA VAL A 275 9.90 26.17 -11.77
C VAL A 275 9.98 24.85 -12.54
N GLY A 276 11.05 24.07 -12.31
CA GLY A 276 11.14 22.72 -12.85
C GLY A 276 10.09 21.82 -12.19
N TRP A 277 9.18 21.26 -12.98
CA TRP A 277 8.18 20.31 -12.53
C TRP A 277 8.27 19.04 -13.36
N THR A 278 7.81 17.93 -12.80
CA THR A 278 7.72 16.65 -13.53
C THR A 278 6.30 16.11 -13.49
N VAL A 279 5.92 15.40 -14.54
CA VAL A 279 4.59 14.80 -14.68
C VAL A 279 4.72 13.29 -14.57
N GLU A 280 4.08 12.71 -13.57
CA GLU A 280 3.90 11.26 -13.47
C GLU A 280 2.67 10.85 -14.30
N SER A 281 2.91 10.03 -15.34
CA SER A 281 1.83 9.51 -16.17
C SER A 281 1.10 8.37 -15.45
N MET A 282 -0.22 8.51 -15.33
CA MET A 282 -1.06 7.45 -14.79
C MET A 282 -1.36 6.41 -15.86
N PRO A 283 -1.40 5.11 -15.52
CA PRO A 283 -1.69 4.06 -16.50
C PRO A 283 -3.03 4.33 -17.21
N ALA A 284 -3.03 4.18 -18.54
CA ALA A 284 -4.22 4.34 -19.36
C ALA A 284 -5.26 3.25 -19.04
N LEU A 285 -6.54 3.59 -19.17
CA LEU A 285 -7.62 2.60 -19.16
C LEU A 285 -7.38 1.56 -20.27
N PRO A 286 -7.61 0.25 -20.02
CA PRO A 286 -7.69 -0.75 -21.08
C PRO A 286 -8.85 -0.46 -22.05
#